data_AF-A0A2T4S4W3-F1
#
_entry.id   AF-A0A2T4S4W3-F1
#
_cell.length_a   1.000
_cell.length_b   1.000
_cell.length_c   1.000
_cell.angle_alpha   90.00
_cell.angle_beta   90.00
_cell.angle_gamma   90.00
#
_symmetry.space_group_name_H-M   'P 1'
#
loop_
_entity.id
_entity.type
_entity.pdbx_description
1 polymer ?
#
loop_
_entity_poly.entity_id
_entity_poly.type
_entity_poly.pdbx_seq_one_letter_code
_entity_poly.pdbx_strand_id
1 'polypeptide(L)'
;MARRNLFDKWTTDEGLTRIKGWARDGLTMIEIARNIGISKQTLYTWEKKSPDLLDALNTGRDYADRKVEESLFKSAIGYEYVDEQLSDEGVPIPVKKYAKPNTT
;
A
#
# COMPACT_ATOMS: atom_id res chain seq x y z
N MET A 1 6.84 36.35 10.85
CA MET A 1 6.00 35.16 10.57
C MET A 1 6.88 33.93 10.60
N ALA A 2 6.66 33.03 11.55
CA ALA A 2 7.48 31.85 11.74
C ALA A 2 7.29 30.87 10.57
N ARG A 3 8.31 30.70 9.73
CA ARG A 3 8.41 29.54 8.84
C ARG A 3 8.60 28.31 9.73
N ARG A 4 7.50 27.71 10.19
CA ARG A 4 7.53 26.40 10.82
C ARG A 4 8.07 25.45 9.75
N ASN A 5 9.25 24.86 9.99
CA ASN A 5 9.91 24.05 8.98
C ASN A 5 8.96 22.93 8.57
N LEU A 6 8.74 22.78 7.26
CA LEU A 6 7.83 21.76 6.74
C LEU A 6 8.27 20.37 7.23
N PHE A 7 9.58 20.17 7.39
CA PHE A 7 10.18 18.98 8.00
C PHE A 7 9.55 18.69 9.36
N ASP A 8 9.70 19.60 10.34
CA ASP A 8 9.19 19.42 11.70
C ASP A 8 7.70 19.07 11.75
N LYS A 9 6.88 19.57 10.82
CA LYS A 9 5.47 19.21 10.73
C LYS A 9 5.28 17.74 10.33
N TRP A 10 6.03 17.26 9.35
CA TRP A 10 5.88 15.90 8.81
C TRP A 10 6.65 14.84 9.60
N THR A 11 7.56 15.24 10.49
CA THR A 11 8.20 14.36 11.48
C THR A 11 7.40 14.21 12.78
N THR A 12 6.24 14.89 12.93
CA THR A 12 5.33 14.65 14.06
C THR A 12 4.50 13.38 13.84
N ASP A 13 3.97 12.82 14.93
CA ASP A 13 3.14 11.62 14.89
C ASP A 13 1.95 11.71 13.91
N GLU A 14 1.28 12.86 13.84
CA GLU A 14 0.20 13.10 12.87
C GLU A 14 0.69 13.07 11.41
N GLY A 15 1.85 13.68 11.14
CA GLY A 15 2.46 13.70 9.81
C GLY A 15 2.92 12.31 9.37
N LEU A 16 3.59 11.59 10.28
CA LEU A 16 4.03 10.21 10.08
C LEU A 16 2.85 9.27 9.85
N THR A 17 1.75 9.44 10.59
CA THR A 17 0.53 8.63 10.41
C THR A 17 -0.06 8.79 9.01
N ARG A 18 -0.09 10.01 8.48
CA ARG A 18 -0.55 10.25 7.09
C ARG A 18 0.37 9.59 6.07
N ILE A 19 1.69 9.68 6.26
CA ILE A 19 2.67 9.08 5.36
C ILE A 19 2.58 7.54 5.40
N LYS A 20 2.41 6.95 6.59
CA LYS A 20 2.12 5.52 6.76
C LYS A 20 0.85 5.10 6.01
N GLY A 21 -0.22 5.90 6.10
CA GLY A 21 -1.46 5.67 5.35
C GLY A 21 -1.21 5.62 3.85
N TRP A 22 -0.59 6.66 3.30
CA TRP A 22 -0.26 6.72 1.87
C TRP A 22 0.67 5.59 1.41
N ALA A 23 1.67 5.23 2.20
CA ALA A 23 2.56 4.12 1.89
C ALA A 23 1.79 2.80 1.83
N ARG A 24 0.86 2.56 2.77
CA ARG A 24 -0.03 1.37 2.76
C ARG A 24 -0.97 1.33 1.56
N ASP A 25 -1.46 2.50 1.13
CA ASP A 25 -2.27 2.64 -0.07
C ASP A 25 -1.46 2.39 -1.37
N GLY A 26 -0.14 2.20 -1.25
CA GLY A 26 0.75 1.91 -2.36
C GLY A 26 1.27 3.15 -3.09
N LEU A 27 1.13 4.34 -2.51
CA LEU A 27 1.64 5.56 -3.13
C LEU A 27 3.17 5.52 -3.21
N THR A 28 3.68 5.95 -4.36
CA THR A 28 5.11 6.07 -4.59
C THR A 28 5.69 7.27 -3.84
N MET A 29 7.01 7.24 -3.60
CA MET A 29 7.75 8.38 -3.02
C MET A 29 7.49 9.70 -3.76
N ILE A 30 7.27 9.65 -5.08
CA ILE A 30 6.99 10.83 -5.92
C ILE A 30 5.59 11.39 -5.61
N GLU A 31 4.59 10.54 -5.41
CA GLU A 31 3.23 10.94 -5.06
C GLU A 31 3.15 11.46 -3.64
N ILE A 32 3.82 10.81 -2.69
CA ILE A 32 3.92 11.27 -1.31
C ILE A 32 4.59 12.65 -1.26
N ALA A 33 5.70 12.85 -1.98
CA ALA A 33 6.36 14.15 -2.07
C ALA A 33 5.44 15.23 -2.66
N ARG A 34 4.67 14.90 -3.71
CA ARG A 34 3.65 15.80 -4.30
C ARG A 34 2.55 16.17 -3.30
N ASN A 35 2.02 15.21 -2.55
CA ASN A 35 1.00 15.45 -1.52
C ASN A 35 1.51 16.35 -0.38
N ILE A 36 2.79 16.24 -0.05
CA ILE A 36 3.45 17.09 0.94
C ILE A 36 3.75 18.49 0.37
N GLY A 37 3.89 18.62 -0.95
CA GLY A 37 4.27 19.86 -1.63
C GLY A 37 5.79 20.07 -1.69
N ILE A 38 6.58 18.99 -1.72
CA ILE A 38 8.05 19.02 -1.79
C ILE A 38 8.57 18.23 -2.99
N SER A 39 9.85 18.40 -3.30
CA SER A 39 10.51 17.56 -4.30
C SER A 39 10.79 16.16 -3.75
N LYS A 40 10.86 15.15 -4.64
CA LYS A 40 11.26 13.78 -4.30
C LYS A 40 12.62 13.74 -3.59
N GLN A 41 13.57 14.57 -4.03
CA GLN A 41 14.92 14.66 -3.46
C GLN A 41 14.90 15.21 -2.03
N THR A 42 14.00 16.16 -1.74
CA THR A 42 13.78 16.67 -0.39
C THR A 42 13.26 15.56 0.51
N LEU A 43 12.29 14.77 0.04
CA LEU A 43 11.75 13.65 0.81
C LEU A 43 12.80 12.57 1.09
N TYR A 44 13.64 12.21 0.11
CA TYR A 44 14.80 11.32 0.35
C TYR A 44 15.79 11.86 1.37
N THR A 45 15.99 13.18 1.39
CA THR A 45 16.88 13.82 2.37
C THR A 45 16.27 13.74 3.77
N TRP A 46 14.95 13.85 3.88
CA TRP A 46 14.23 13.73 5.15
C TRP A 46 14.24 12.30 5.69
N GLU A 47 14.02 11.32 4.82
CA GLU A 47 14.10 9.89 5.12
C GLU A 47 15.47 9.53 5.74
N LYS A 48 16.57 10.04 5.17
CA LYS A 48 17.93 9.84 5.71
C LYS A 48 18.16 10.52 7.06
N LYS A 49 17.39 11.57 7.37
CA LYS A 49 17.55 12.38 8.60
C LYS A 49 16.64 11.92 9.74
N SER A 50 15.54 11.25 9.44
CA SER A 50 14.55 10.79 10.42
C SER A 50 14.26 9.29 10.22
N PRO A 51 14.71 8.44 11.15
CA PRO A 51 14.39 7.01 11.14
C PRO A 51 12.88 6.73 11.18
N ASP A 52 12.10 7.55 11.89
CA ASP A 52 10.65 7.37 12.01
C ASP A 52 9.94 7.61 10.68
N LEU A 53 10.43 8.56 9.89
CA LEU A 53 9.93 8.82 8.53
C LEU A 53 10.29 7.69 7.58
N LEU A 54 11.50 7.15 7.69
CA LEU A 54 11.93 5.96 6.94
C LEU A 54 11.04 4.75 7.26
N ASP A 55 10.76 4.50 8.54
CA ASP A 55 9.84 3.43 8.98
C ASP A 55 8.43 3.64 8.40
N ALA A 56 7.95 4.89 8.42
CA ALA A 56 6.67 5.25 7.83
C ALA A 56 6.57 4.94 6.33
N LEU A 57 7.65 5.17 5.59
CA LEU A 57 7.73 4.92 4.15
C LEU A 57 7.91 3.43 3.84
N ASN A 58 8.69 2.70 4.64
CA ASN A 58 8.93 1.26 4.44
C ASN A 58 7.71 0.39 4.76
N THR A 59 6.81 0.86 5.64
CA THR A 59 5.55 0.16 5.95
C THR A 59 4.73 -0.17 4.69
N GLY A 60 4.80 0.67 3.65
CA GLY A 60 4.13 0.42 2.38
C GLY A 60 4.78 -0.69 1.55
N ARG A 61 6.12 -0.78 1.58
CA ARG A 61 6.88 -1.79 0.82
C ARG A 61 6.66 -3.18 1.40
N ASP A 62 6.75 -3.32 2.72
CA ASP A 62 6.48 -4.57 3.43
C ASP A 62 5.03 -5.05 3.25
N TYR A 63 4.09 -4.12 3.05
CA TYR A 63 2.69 -4.47 2.77
C TYR A 63 2.49 -4.94 1.33
N ALA A 64 3.12 -4.27 0.35
CA ALA A 64 3.06 -4.67 -1.05
C ALA A 64 3.70 -6.06 -1.27
N ASP A 65 4.87 -6.30 -0.68
CA ASP A 65 5.56 -7.59 -0.75
C ASP A 65 4.70 -8.71 -0.12
N ARG A 66 4.16 -8.48 1.09
CA ARG A 66 3.22 -9.43 1.73
C ARG A 66 1.98 -9.72 0.90
N LYS A 67 1.42 -8.74 0.19
CA LYS A 67 0.22 -8.94 -0.63
C LYS A 67 0.51 -9.81 -1.85
N VAL A 68 1.69 -9.66 -2.44
CA VAL A 68 2.16 -10.53 -3.52
C VAL A 68 2.45 -11.93 -2.98
N GLU A 69 3.15 -12.05 -1.85
CA GLU A 69 3.39 -13.32 -1.16
C GLU A 69 2.08 -14.05 -0.81
N GLU A 70 1.07 -13.34 -0.28
CA GLU A 70 -0.24 -13.91 0.03
C GLU A 70 -0.96 -14.41 -1.22
N SER A 71 -0.86 -13.65 -2.32
CA SER A 71 -1.46 -14.03 -3.60
C SER A 71 -0.78 -15.26 -4.22
N LEU A 72 0.55 -15.31 -4.14
CA LEU A 72 1.35 -16.48 -4.54
C LEU A 72 1.05 -17.68 -3.65
N PHE A 73 0.97 -17.49 -2.34
CA PHE A 73 0.64 -18.54 -1.38
C PHE A 73 -0.75 -19.12 -1.66
N LYS A 74 -1.79 -18.28 -1.77
CA LYS A 74 -3.15 -18.71 -2.13
C LYS A 74 -3.16 -19.47 -3.47
N SER A 75 -2.41 -18.99 -4.46
CA SER A 75 -2.27 -19.68 -5.74
C SER A 75 -1.55 -21.03 -5.60
N ALA A 76 -0.57 -21.15 -4.72
CA ALA A 76 0.22 -22.36 -4.50
C ALA A 76 -0.52 -23.43 -3.68
N ILE A 77 -1.45 -23.06 -2.78
CA ILE A 77 -2.26 -24.00 -1.99
C ILE A 77 -3.66 -24.26 -2.57
N GLY A 78 -4.09 -23.44 -3.55
CA GLY A 78 -5.46 -23.41 -4.02
C GLY A 78 -6.36 -22.59 -3.09
N TYR A 79 -7.35 -21.91 -3.66
CA TYR A 79 -8.26 -21.06 -2.89
C TYR A 79 -9.68 -21.12 -3.43
N GLU A 80 -10.66 -20.99 -2.53
CA GLU A 80 -12.06 -20.85 -2.91
C GLU A 80 -12.35 -19.40 -3.26
N TYR A 81 -13.04 -19.17 -4.38
CA TYR A 81 -13.55 -17.87 -4.76
C TYR A 81 -15.01 -17.99 -5.20
N VAL A 82 -15.78 -16.92 -4.98
CA VAL A 82 -17.16 -16.83 -5.44
C VAL A 82 -17.13 -16.08 -6.76
N ASP A 83 -17.69 -16.70 -7.79
CA ASP A 83 -17.83 -16.14 -9.12
C ASP A 83 -19.31 -15.86 -9.40
N GLU A 84 -19.64 -14.71 -9.98
CA GLU A 84 -21.02 -14.37 -10.33
C GLU A 84 -21.27 -14.78 -11.78
N GLN A 85 -22.09 -15.80 -11.99
CA GLN A 85 -22.52 -16.20 -13.33
C GLN A 85 -23.92 -15.70 -13.61
N LEU A 86 -24.15 -15.19 -14.82
CA LEU A 86 -25.50 -14.89 -15.28
C LEU A 86 -26.24 -16.21 -15.55
N SER A 87 -27.40 -16.37 -14.92
CA SER A 87 -28.37 -17.40 -15.27
C SER A 87 -29.05 -17.08 -16.60
N ASP A 88 -29.74 -18.06 -17.19
CA ASP A 88 -30.51 -17.90 -18.43
C ASP A 88 -31.63 -16.83 -18.32
N GLU A 89 -31.98 -16.42 -17.09
CA GLU A 89 -32.94 -15.36 -16.80
C GLU A 89 -32.28 -13.98 -16.56
N GLY A 90 -30.96 -13.86 -16.72
CA GLY A 90 -30.21 -12.62 -16.56
C GLY A 90 -29.91 -12.22 -15.09
N VAL A 91 -30.21 -13.10 -14.13
CA VAL A 91 -29.93 -12.84 -12.70
C VAL A 91 -28.53 -13.37 -12.34
N PRO A 92 -27.67 -12.58 -11.67
CA PRO A 92 -26.36 -13.04 -11.20
C PRO A 92 -26.53 -14.03 -10.02
N ILE A 93 -25.99 -15.24 -10.18
CA ILE A 93 -25.96 -16.26 -9.14
C ILE A 93 -24.52 -16.44 -8.65
N PRO A 94 -24.25 -16.32 -7.33
CA PRO A 94 -22.93 -16.57 -6.78
C PRO A 94 -22.63 -18.08 -6.78
N VAL A 95 -21.63 -18.49 -7.56
CA VAL A 95 -21.15 -19.88 -7.65
C VAL A 95 -19.81 -19.98 -6.92
N LYS A 96 -19.74 -20.84 -5.89
CA LYS A 96 -18.48 -21.17 -5.21
C LYS A 96 -17.62 -22.05 -6.12
N LYS A 97 -16.42 -21.59 -6.47
CA LYS A 97 -15.45 -22.32 -7.29
C LYS A 97 -14.14 -22.49 -6.53
N TYR A 98 -13.48 -23.63 -6.74
CA TYR A 98 -12.17 -23.91 -6.18
C TYR A 98 -11.10 -23.71 -7.24
N ALA A 99 -10.18 -22.78 -7.02
CA ALA A 99 -8.97 -22.64 -7.81
C ALA A 99 -7.99 -23.74 -7.40
N LYS A 100 -7.59 -24.61 -8.34
CA LYS A 100 -6.61 -25.66 -8.06
C LYS A 100 -5.24 -25.03 -7.74
N PRO A 101 -4.48 -25.61 -6.80
CA PRO A 101 -3.13 -25.18 -6.50
C PRO A 101 -2.26 -25.24 -7.76
N ASN A 102 -1.54 -24.15 -8.04
CA ASN A 102 -0.61 -24.07 -9.16
C ASN A 102 0.80 -24.39 -8.65
N THR A 103 1.18 -25.67 -8.72
CA THR A 103 2.52 -26.16 -8.38
C THR A 103 3.38 -26.15 -9.65
N THR A 104 4.39 -25.30 -9.71
CA THR A 104 5.39 -25.27 -10.81
C THR A 104 6.43 -26.36 -10.61
#